data_AF-A0A5C6U458-F1
#
_entry.id   AF-A0A5C6U458-F1
#
_cell.length_a   1.000
_cell.length_b   1.000
_cell.length_c   1.000
_cell.angle_alpha   90.00
_cell.angle_beta   90.00
_cell.angle_gamma   90.00
#
_symmetry.space_group_name_H-M   'P 1'
#
loop_
_entity.id
_entity.type
_entity.pdbx_description
1 polymer ?
#
loop_
_entity_poly.entity_id
_entity_poly.type
_entity_poly.pdbx_seq_one_letter_code
_entity_poly.pdbx_strand_id
1 'polypeptide(L)'
;MMVELASIREIVGVVGLRGVGGYRVPPDDTWSVDFSLDWWRDPSGELRKEPLKVTIKVKSHSEVQSVQSVIRSCHIYRFRVRLADDGSRAELVEPEGTPVEDEVLFQRAEELKQPVTVENDVFGTLTFDSVLGWYEVRYVWNAKDIVLYLSTEHEEGLEELLDAVTTFGARQAQWDRRVRKYAASQLLELRNTVWRQDDEDILSEDEFMRSMIPEAITMYPGGRFEMSFDDGGLFLGHLIMVGGSLDGAFEYADICG
;
A
#
# COMPACT_ATOMS: atom_id res chain seq x y z
N MET A 1 -22.00 -35.80 5.88
CA MET A 1 -20.59 -36.12 5.64
C MET A 1 -19.79 -35.25 6.58
N MET A 2 -19.32 -35.82 7.69
CA MET A 2 -18.56 -35.07 8.71
C MET A 2 -17.20 -34.72 8.13
N VAL A 3 -16.90 -33.43 8.04
CA VAL A 3 -15.58 -32.93 7.64
C VAL A 3 -14.59 -33.31 8.74
N GLU A 4 -13.53 -34.01 8.35
CA GLU A 4 -12.44 -34.41 9.23
C GLU A 4 -11.81 -33.14 9.82
N LEU A 5 -11.89 -32.97 11.14
CA LEU A 5 -11.31 -31.81 11.82
C LEU A 5 -9.80 -31.94 11.75
N ALA A 6 -9.13 -31.07 10.99
CA ALA A 6 -7.69 -30.89 11.10
C ALA A 6 -7.32 -30.72 12.58
N SER A 7 -6.44 -31.57 13.08
CA SER A 7 -6.05 -31.58 14.49
C SER A 7 -5.42 -30.25 14.88
N ILE A 8 -5.81 -29.70 16.03
CA ILE A 8 -5.24 -28.47 16.56
C ILE A 8 -3.74 -28.68 16.81
N ARG A 9 -2.93 -27.73 16.35
CA ARG A 9 -1.48 -27.68 16.52
C ARG A 9 -1.06 -26.36 17.14
N GLU A 10 0.12 -26.35 17.74
CA GLU A 10 0.79 -25.11 18.13
C GLU A 10 1.87 -24.74 17.11
N ILE A 11 1.94 -23.45 16.81
CA ILE A 11 2.99 -22.86 15.99
C ILE A 11 3.49 -21.59 16.69
N VAL A 12 4.70 -21.15 16.33
CA VAL A 12 5.27 -19.89 16.82
C VAL A 12 5.72 -19.09 15.61
N GLY A 13 5.41 -17.79 15.54
CA GLY A 13 5.86 -17.00 14.40
C GLY A 13 5.87 -15.50 14.63
N VAL A 14 6.59 -14.82 13.74
CA VAL A 14 6.67 -13.36 13.64
C VAL A 14 5.50 -12.87 12.82
N VAL A 15 4.66 -12.02 13.41
CA VAL A 15 3.58 -11.35 12.67
C VAL A 15 4.20 -10.40 11.65
N GLY A 16 3.76 -10.47 10.40
CA GLY A 16 4.31 -9.65 9.31
C GLY A 16 4.11 -8.15 9.51
N LEU A 17 4.86 -7.35 8.73
CA LEU A 17 4.90 -5.88 8.85
C LEU A 17 3.53 -5.22 8.68
N ARG A 18 2.71 -5.75 7.77
CA ARG A 18 1.31 -5.31 7.54
C ARG A 18 0.45 -5.41 8.80
N GLY A 19 0.80 -6.29 9.73
CA GLY A 19 0.05 -6.52 10.96
C GLY A 19 -1.30 -7.18 10.70
N VAL A 20 -2.29 -6.81 11.52
CA VAL A 20 -3.59 -7.47 11.56
C VAL A 20 -4.64 -6.69 10.79
N GLY A 21 -5.12 -7.29 9.69
CA GLY A 21 -6.24 -6.81 8.90
C GLY A 21 -7.58 -7.32 9.41
N GLY A 22 -8.64 -6.57 9.13
CA GLY A 22 -10.00 -6.97 9.43
C GLY A 22 -10.93 -6.55 8.30
N TYR A 23 -11.76 -7.47 7.84
CA TYR A 23 -12.71 -7.21 6.77
C TYR A 23 -14.03 -7.92 7.02
N ARG A 24 -15.10 -7.33 6.49
CA ARG A 24 -16.44 -7.90 6.57
C ARG A 24 -16.59 -8.94 5.46
N VAL A 25 -17.22 -10.06 5.78
CA VAL A 25 -17.45 -11.18 4.85
C VAL A 25 -18.94 -11.25 4.49
N PRO A 26 -19.34 -10.79 3.29
CA PRO A 26 -20.67 -11.04 2.76
C PRO A 26 -20.88 -12.54 2.44
N PRO A 27 -22.11 -13.08 2.48
CA PRO A 27 -23.37 -12.43 2.87
C PRO A 27 -23.68 -12.54 4.38
N ASP A 28 -22.93 -13.34 5.14
CA ASP A 28 -23.26 -13.73 6.52
C ASP A 28 -23.05 -12.59 7.54
N ASP A 29 -22.61 -11.41 7.08
CA ASP A 29 -22.28 -10.21 7.88
C ASP A 29 -21.32 -10.48 9.06
N THR A 30 -20.53 -11.55 8.93
CA THR A 30 -19.47 -11.90 9.88
C THR A 30 -18.20 -11.14 9.57
N TRP A 31 -17.33 -11.00 10.57
CA TRP A 31 -16.04 -10.37 10.42
C TRP A 31 -14.95 -11.44 10.32
N SER A 32 -13.98 -11.21 9.46
CA SER A 32 -12.77 -12.00 9.37
C SER A 32 -11.59 -11.11 9.74
N VAL A 33 -10.70 -11.68 10.52
CA VAL A 33 -9.38 -11.12 10.80
C VAL A 33 -8.36 -11.95 10.05
N ASP A 34 -7.37 -11.29 9.45
CA ASP A 34 -6.27 -11.95 8.77
C ASP A 34 -4.93 -11.26 9.03
N PHE A 35 -3.86 -12.04 8.99
CA PHE A 35 -2.48 -11.58 9.04
C PHE A 35 -1.57 -12.67 8.47
N SER A 36 -0.29 -12.34 8.25
CA SER A 36 0.74 -13.32 7.90
C SER A 36 1.68 -13.59 9.06
N LEU A 37 2.24 -14.80 9.08
CA LEU A 37 3.50 -15.07 9.76
C LEU A 37 4.60 -15.18 8.71
N ASP A 38 5.45 -14.17 8.60
CA ASP A 38 6.48 -14.11 7.55
C ASP A 38 7.63 -15.08 7.85
N TRP A 39 7.84 -15.37 9.14
CA TRP A 39 8.75 -16.41 9.64
C TRP A 39 8.06 -17.15 10.78
N TRP A 40 8.06 -18.47 10.74
CA TRP A 40 7.39 -19.27 11.75
C TRP A 40 8.00 -20.66 11.90
N ARG A 41 7.78 -21.27 13.05
CA ARG A 41 8.09 -22.67 13.32
C ARG A 41 6.85 -23.50 13.13
N ASP A 42 6.97 -24.55 12.33
CA ASP A 42 5.93 -25.53 12.18
C ASP A 42 5.76 -26.38 13.46
N PRO A 43 4.77 -27.29 13.52
CA PRO A 43 4.55 -28.12 14.70
C PRO A 43 5.72 -29.06 15.07
N SER A 44 6.66 -29.31 14.15
CA SER A 44 7.89 -30.07 14.41
C SER A 44 9.01 -29.20 14.99
N GLY A 45 8.85 -27.87 14.95
CA GLY A 45 9.84 -26.88 15.37
C GLY A 45 10.74 -26.38 14.25
N GLU A 46 10.56 -26.88 13.02
CA GLU A 46 11.33 -26.48 11.85
C GLU A 46 10.96 -25.06 11.43
N LEU A 47 11.98 -24.24 11.14
CA LEU A 47 11.80 -22.87 10.68
C LEU A 47 11.34 -22.87 9.21
N ARG A 48 10.16 -22.31 8.98
CA ARG A 48 9.56 -22.08 7.67
C ARG A 48 9.89 -20.67 7.18
N LYS A 49 10.24 -20.59 5.89
CA LYS A 49 10.57 -19.33 5.20
C LYS A 49 9.41 -18.80 4.37
N GLU A 50 8.48 -19.68 4.01
CA GLU A 50 7.28 -19.29 3.28
C GLU A 50 6.28 -18.64 4.25
N PRO A 51 5.74 -17.46 3.91
CA PRO A 51 4.74 -16.81 4.75
C PRO A 51 3.49 -17.69 4.94
N LEU A 52 3.03 -17.81 6.17
CA LEU A 52 1.79 -18.50 6.51
C LEU A 52 0.65 -17.50 6.61
N LYS A 53 -0.42 -17.66 5.82
CA LYS A 53 -1.62 -16.85 5.97
C LYS A 53 -2.48 -17.36 7.12
N VAL A 54 -2.70 -16.52 8.13
CA VAL A 54 -3.49 -16.83 9.32
C VAL A 54 -4.82 -16.10 9.26
N THR A 55 -5.90 -16.78 9.62
CA THR A 55 -7.25 -16.21 9.64
C THR A 55 -8.02 -16.61 10.89
N ILE A 56 -8.96 -15.75 11.31
CA ILE A 56 -9.97 -16.10 12.33
C ILE A 56 -11.29 -15.38 12.04
N LYS A 57 -12.40 -16.10 12.22
CA LYS A 57 -13.74 -15.49 12.16
C LYS A 57 -14.11 -14.92 13.53
N VAL A 58 -14.59 -13.69 13.53
CA VAL A 58 -15.06 -12.96 14.73
C VAL A 58 -16.46 -12.41 14.49
N LYS A 59 -17.17 -12.10 15.58
CA LYS A 59 -18.60 -11.78 15.52
C LYS A 59 -18.88 -10.31 15.27
N SER A 60 -17.93 -9.43 15.57
CA SER A 60 -18.14 -7.98 15.49
C SER A 60 -16.87 -7.24 15.13
N HIS A 61 -17.03 -5.99 14.69
CA HIS A 61 -15.92 -5.07 14.47
C HIS A 61 -15.14 -4.77 15.77
N SER A 62 -15.79 -4.77 16.94
CA SER A 62 -15.10 -4.58 18.22
C SER A 62 -14.18 -5.75 18.59
N GLU A 63 -14.53 -6.98 18.17
CA GLU A 63 -13.64 -8.13 18.32
C GLU A 63 -12.42 -8.00 17.39
N VAL A 64 -12.59 -7.52 16.15
CA VAL A 64 -11.47 -7.18 15.25
C VAL A 64 -10.49 -6.22 15.92
N GLN A 65 -11.01 -5.13 16.49
CA GLN A 65 -10.18 -4.13 17.19
C GLN A 65 -9.45 -4.73 18.40
N SER A 66 -10.11 -5.64 19.14
CA SER A 66 -9.48 -6.36 20.24
C SER A 66 -8.28 -7.18 19.76
N VAL A 67 -8.41 -7.92 18.66
CA VAL A 67 -7.29 -8.69 18.09
C VAL A 67 -6.14 -7.77 17.66
N GLN A 68 -6.46 -6.67 16.95
CA GLN A 68 -5.46 -5.68 16.50
C GLN A 68 -4.71 -5.00 17.66
N SER A 69 -5.33 -4.90 18.84
CA SER A 69 -4.70 -4.33 20.02
C SER A 69 -3.70 -5.28 20.69
N VAL A 70 -3.93 -6.60 20.58
CA VAL A 70 -3.15 -7.64 21.24
C VAL A 70 -2.03 -8.17 20.34
N ILE A 71 -2.34 -8.43 19.07
CA ILE A 71 -1.40 -8.98 18.09
C ILE A 71 -0.76 -7.82 17.33
N ARG A 72 0.53 -7.58 17.60
CA ARG A 72 1.31 -6.48 17.04
C ARG A 72 2.21 -6.99 15.91
N SER A 73 2.42 -6.17 14.88
CA SER A 73 3.38 -6.47 13.82
C SER A 73 4.81 -6.58 14.36
N CYS A 74 5.63 -7.39 13.69
CA CYS A 74 7.02 -7.68 14.07
C CYS A 74 7.20 -8.16 15.52
N HIS A 75 6.18 -8.79 16.08
CA HIS A 75 6.24 -9.45 17.38
C HIS A 75 6.01 -10.96 17.22
N ILE A 76 6.56 -11.72 18.17
CA ILE A 76 6.55 -13.18 18.14
C ILE A 76 5.45 -13.68 19.07
N TYR A 77 4.60 -14.56 18.53
CA TYR A 77 3.52 -15.16 19.28
C TYR A 77 3.47 -16.67 19.05
N ARG A 78 3.05 -17.40 20.09
CA ARG A 78 2.57 -18.77 19.99
C ARG A 78 1.07 -18.74 19.71
N PHE A 79 0.65 -19.51 18.71
CA PHE A 79 -0.74 -19.65 18.31
C PHE A 79 -1.19 -21.10 18.32
N ARG A 80 -2.47 -21.31 18.65
CA ARG A 80 -3.17 -22.58 18.43
C ARG A 80 -3.94 -22.49 17.13
N VAL A 81 -3.62 -23.36 16.17
CA VAL A 81 -4.15 -23.31 14.82
C VAL A 81 -4.69 -24.65 14.34
N ARG A 82 -5.60 -24.59 13.37
CA ARG A 82 -5.82 -25.65 12.39
C ARG A 82 -5.00 -25.30 11.15
N LEU A 83 -3.95 -26.07 10.90
CA LEU A 83 -3.04 -25.87 9.77
C LEU A 83 -3.56 -26.67 8.56
N ALA A 84 -3.55 -26.06 7.37
CA ALA A 84 -3.81 -26.76 6.11
C ALA A 84 -2.66 -27.73 5.77
N ASP A 85 -2.97 -28.83 5.09
CA ASP A 85 -1.98 -29.88 4.77
C ASP A 85 -0.81 -29.38 3.90
N ASP A 86 -1.07 -28.37 3.07
CA ASP A 86 -0.05 -27.72 2.23
C ASP A 86 0.81 -26.71 2.98
N GLY A 87 0.50 -26.41 4.25
CA GLY A 87 1.20 -25.44 5.08
C GLY A 87 1.05 -23.98 4.62
N SER A 88 0.15 -23.68 3.69
CA SER A 88 -0.02 -22.32 3.14
C SER A 88 -0.95 -21.45 3.99
N ARG A 89 -1.83 -22.08 4.76
CA ARG A 89 -2.90 -21.40 5.51
C ARG A 89 -3.12 -22.02 6.89
N ALA A 90 -3.49 -21.17 7.84
CA ALA A 90 -3.91 -21.57 9.18
C ALA A 90 -5.17 -20.81 9.61
N GLU A 91 -6.03 -21.51 10.34
CA GLU A 91 -7.15 -20.91 11.06
C GLU A 91 -6.82 -20.90 12.56
N LEU A 92 -6.87 -19.74 13.21
CA LEU A 92 -6.71 -19.68 14.66
C LEU A 92 -7.89 -20.36 15.35
N VAL A 93 -7.60 -21.05 16.45
CA VAL A 93 -8.62 -21.57 17.36
C VAL A 93 -9.13 -20.49 18.30
N GLU A 94 -8.24 -19.58 18.71
CA GLU A 94 -8.51 -18.48 19.64
C GLU A 94 -7.87 -17.19 19.09
N PRO A 95 -8.50 -16.03 19.29
CA PRO A 95 -8.03 -14.75 18.75
C PRO A 95 -6.73 -14.25 19.39
N GLU A 96 -6.36 -14.79 20.55
CA GLU A 96 -5.21 -14.35 21.33
C GLU A 96 -3.98 -15.18 20.97
N GLY A 97 -2.88 -14.50 20.64
CA GLY A 97 -1.55 -15.09 20.63
C GLY A 97 -0.91 -14.95 22.01
N THR A 98 -0.10 -15.91 22.42
CA THR A 98 0.75 -15.75 23.62
C THR A 98 2.11 -15.20 23.20
N PRO A 99 2.55 -14.01 23.66
CA PRO A 99 3.90 -13.53 23.40
C PRO A 99 4.95 -14.53 23.90
N VAL A 100 5.97 -14.78 23.09
CA VAL A 100 7.05 -15.70 23.44
C VAL A 100 8.40 -15.16 23.00
N GLU A 101 9.45 -15.62 23.65
CA GLU A 101 10.83 -15.37 23.22
C GLU A 101 11.32 -16.50 22.32
N ASP A 102 11.88 -16.12 21.16
CA ASP A 102 12.60 -17.02 20.26
C ASP A 102 13.70 -16.20 19.58
N GLU A 103 14.96 -16.51 19.88
CA GLU A 103 16.10 -15.70 19.43
C GLU A 103 16.23 -15.64 17.90
N VAL A 104 15.92 -16.75 17.22
CA VAL A 104 16.00 -16.83 15.76
C VAL A 104 14.89 -16.01 15.13
N LEU A 105 13.65 -16.16 15.60
CA LEU A 105 12.52 -15.38 15.11
C LEU A 105 12.66 -13.90 15.48
N PHE A 106 13.30 -13.57 16.60
CA PHE A 106 13.60 -12.19 16.97
C PHE A 106 14.54 -11.52 15.97
N GLN A 107 15.62 -12.21 15.58
CA GLN A 107 16.51 -11.71 14.53
C GLN A 107 15.76 -11.48 13.21
N ARG A 108 14.86 -12.40 12.82
CA ARG A 108 14.01 -12.23 11.63
C ARG A 108 13.05 -11.04 11.77
N ALA A 109 12.47 -10.82 12.94
CA ALA A 109 11.63 -9.67 13.20
C ALA A 109 12.40 -8.34 13.09
N GLU A 110 13.66 -8.30 13.53
CA GLU A 110 14.52 -7.13 13.36
C GLU A 110 14.95 -6.92 11.91
N GLU A 111 15.20 -7.99 11.15
CA GLU A 111 15.46 -7.93 9.71
C GLU A 111 14.26 -7.35 8.95
N LEU A 112 13.03 -7.77 9.28
CA LEU A 112 11.81 -7.23 8.68
C LEU A 112 11.64 -5.72 8.91
N LYS A 113 12.14 -5.20 10.03
CA LYS A 113 12.07 -3.76 10.33
C LYS A 113 13.07 -2.92 9.54
N GLN A 114 14.09 -3.54 8.93
CA GLN A 114 15.06 -2.81 8.14
C GLN A 114 14.46 -2.46 6.78
N PRO A 115 14.61 -1.21 6.32
CA PRO A 115 14.20 -0.85 4.97
C PRO A 115 15.02 -1.67 3.96
N VAL A 116 14.33 -2.29 3.00
CA VAL A 116 14.99 -2.94 1.87
C VAL A 116 15.30 -1.86 0.85
N THR A 117 16.57 -1.69 0.49
CA THR A 117 17.00 -0.62 -0.41
C THR A 117 17.74 -1.14 -1.62
N VAL A 118 17.55 -0.47 -2.76
CA VAL A 118 18.26 -0.74 -4.02
C VAL A 118 18.98 0.54 -4.44
N GLU A 119 20.27 0.45 -4.76
CA GLU A 119 21.06 1.58 -5.24
C GLU A 119 20.91 1.73 -6.76
N ASN A 120 20.68 2.96 -7.22
CA ASN A 120 20.62 3.28 -8.64
C ASN A 120 21.45 4.53 -8.96
N ASP A 121 22.22 4.47 -10.05
CA ASP A 121 23.16 5.54 -10.44
C ASP A 121 22.47 6.86 -10.81
N VAL A 122 21.21 6.82 -11.25
CA VAL A 122 20.45 8.00 -11.73
C VAL A 122 19.48 8.49 -10.66
N PHE A 123 18.75 7.57 -10.04
CA PHE A 123 17.67 7.90 -9.10
C PHE A 123 18.12 7.90 -7.63
N GLY A 124 19.31 7.38 -7.32
CA GLY A 124 19.83 7.23 -5.96
C GLY A 124 19.29 5.99 -5.25
N THR A 125 19.19 6.04 -3.93
CA THR A 125 18.71 4.94 -3.10
C THR A 125 17.19 4.84 -3.16
N LEU A 126 16.68 3.76 -3.75
CA LEU A 126 15.26 3.38 -3.72
C LEU A 126 14.97 2.59 -2.45
N THR A 127 13.85 2.87 -1.79
CA THR A 127 13.41 2.17 -0.59
C THR A 127 12.14 1.37 -0.89
N PHE A 128 12.12 0.09 -0.57
CA PHE A 128 10.95 -0.76 -0.75
C PHE A 128 10.03 -0.68 0.46
N ASP A 129 8.78 -0.27 0.22
CA ASP A 129 7.71 -0.37 1.19
C ASP A 129 7.04 -1.75 1.05
N SER A 130 7.44 -2.67 1.94
CA SER A 130 6.89 -4.03 1.99
C SER A 130 5.40 -4.11 2.40
N VAL A 131 4.83 -3.03 2.93
CA VAL A 131 3.40 -2.98 3.30
C VAL A 131 2.56 -2.62 2.07
N LEU A 132 3.05 -1.68 1.26
CA LEU A 132 2.35 -1.18 0.06
C LEU A 132 2.76 -1.90 -1.24
N GLY A 133 3.87 -2.63 -1.23
CA GLY A 133 4.33 -3.43 -2.36
C GLY A 133 4.93 -2.57 -3.49
N TRP A 134 5.63 -1.49 -3.14
CA TRP A 134 6.25 -0.59 -4.11
C TRP A 134 7.62 -0.08 -3.64
N TYR A 135 8.40 0.43 -4.58
CA TYR A 135 9.60 1.22 -4.25
C TYR A 135 9.27 2.71 -4.24
N GLU A 136 9.90 3.45 -3.35
CA GLU A 136 9.83 4.91 -3.27
C GLU A 136 11.22 5.55 -3.35
N VAL A 137 11.28 6.72 -3.98
CA VAL A 137 12.49 7.53 -4.05
C VAL A 137 12.13 9.01 -4.15
N ARG A 138 12.96 9.89 -3.59
CA ARG A 138 12.80 11.34 -3.80
C ARG A 138 13.17 11.70 -5.22
N TYR A 139 12.34 12.49 -5.87
CA TYR A 139 12.51 12.82 -7.28
C TYR A 139 12.20 14.30 -7.53
N VAL A 140 12.94 14.93 -8.45
CA VAL A 140 12.75 16.33 -8.80
C VAL A 140 11.87 16.43 -10.05
N TRP A 141 10.68 16.98 -9.89
CA TRP A 141 9.73 17.26 -10.97
C TRP A 141 9.48 18.76 -11.14
N ASN A 142 9.89 19.33 -12.28
CA ASN A 142 9.84 20.76 -12.59
C ASN A 142 10.37 21.65 -11.44
N ALA A 143 11.55 21.29 -10.91
CA ALA A 143 12.22 21.95 -9.79
C ALA A 143 11.47 21.88 -8.44
N LYS A 144 10.54 20.93 -8.29
CA LYS A 144 9.90 20.58 -7.01
C LYS A 144 10.35 19.19 -6.58
N ASP A 145 10.66 19.03 -5.30
CA ASP A 145 10.88 17.73 -4.70
C ASP A 145 9.53 17.04 -4.51
N ILE A 146 9.40 15.85 -5.09
CA ILE A 146 8.22 14.99 -4.99
C ILE A 146 8.65 13.58 -4.58
N VAL A 147 7.69 12.73 -4.26
CA VAL A 147 7.92 11.29 -4.10
C VAL A 147 7.60 10.57 -5.41
N LEU A 148 8.51 9.70 -5.85
CA LEU A 148 8.26 8.80 -6.96
C LEU A 148 8.02 7.39 -6.42
N TYR A 149 6.85 6.83 -6.71
CA TYR A 149 6.50 5.45 -6.40
C TYR A 149 6.62 4.57 -7.66
N LEU A 150 7.17 3.37 -7.51
CA LEU A 150 7.35 2.38 -8.56
C LEU A 150 6.61 1.11 -8.15
N SER A 151 5.49 0.83 -8.82
CA SER A 151 4.58 -0.25 -8.48
C SER A 151 5.12 -1.62 -8.94
N THR A 152 6.07 -2.15 -8.17
CA THR A 152 6.60 -3.51 -8.31
C THR A 152 7.04 -4.04 -6.96
N GLU A 153 6.76 -5.32 -6.71
CA GLU A 153 7.26 -6.08 -5.56
C GLU A 153 8.60 -6.77 -5.86
N HIS A 154 9.05 -6.73 -7.12
CA HIS A 154 10.23 -7.45 -7.59
C HIS A 154 11.24 -6.48 -8.21
N GLU A 155 12.52 -6.69 -7.89
CA GLU A 155 13.65 -5.93 -8.45
C GLU A 155 13.72 -6.07 -9.98
N GLU A 156 13.35 -7.22 -10.54
CA GLU A 156 13.29 -7.46 -11.99
C GLU A 156 12.33 -6.49 -12.71
N GLY A 157 11.23 -6.11 -12.07
CA GLY A 157 10.28 -5.14 -12.60
C GLY A 157 10.72 -3.68 -12.43
N LEU A 158 11.78 -3.43 -11.64
CA LEU A 158 12.23 -2.09 -11.32
C LEU A 158 12.88 -1.40 -12.53
N GLU A 159 13.68 -2.13 -13.31
CA GLU A 159 14.37 -1.59 -14.48
C GLU A 159 13.38 -1.04 -15.52
N GLU A 160 12.30 -1.77 -15.83
CA GLU A 160 11.23 -1.31 -16.73
C GLU A 160 10.61 0.01 -16.25
N LEU A 161 10.29 0.10 -14.95
CA LEU A 161 9.66 1.28 -14.38
C LEU A 161 10.61 2.47 -14.38
N LEU A 162 11.90 2.27 -14.10
CA LEU A 162 12.91 3.32 -14.15
C LEU A 162 13.15 3.85 -15.57
N ASP A 163 13.11 2.98 -16.58
CA ASP A 163 13.16 3.38 -17.99
C ASP A 163 11.92 4.18 -18.39
N ALA A 164 10.74 3.75 -17.94
CA ALA A 164 9.49 4.47 -18.14
C ALA A 164 9.53 5.86 -17.49
N VAL A 165 10.01 5.96 -16.26
CA VAL A 165 10.20 7.25 -15.56
C VAL A 165 11.24 8.11 -16.25
N THR A 166 12.33 7.54 -16.75
CA THR A 166 13.35 8.29 -17.51
C THR A 166 12.74 8.90 -18.77
N THR A 167 11.94 8.14 -19.49
CA THR A 167 11.22 8.61 -20.70
C THR A 167 10.19 9.69 -20.36
N PHE A 168 9.43 9.51 -19.28
CA PHE A 168 8.46 10.48 -18.79
C PHE A 168 9.14 11.78 -18.33
N GLY A 169 10.20 11.62 -17.55
CA GLY A 169 11.06 12.65 -16.99
C GLY A 169 11.82 13.48 -18.01
N ALA A 170 12.12 12.94 -19.20
CA ALA A 170 12.77 13.72 -20.26
C ALA A 170 11.88 14.88 -20.77
N ARG A 171 10.58 14.88 -20.46
CA ARG A 171 9.60 15.87 -20.96
C ARG A 171 8.72 16.44 -19.83
N GLN A 172 9.27 16.63 -18.63
CA GLN A 172 8.52 17.02 -17.42
C GLN A 172 7.56 18.20 -17.65
N ALA A 173 8.04 19.32 -18.20
CA ALA A 173 7.22 20.52 -18.41
C ALA A 173 6.07 20.29 -19.41
N GLN A 174 6.27 19.43 -20.41
CA GLN A 174 5.22 19.08 -21.37
C GLN A 174 4.15 18.21 -20.71
N TRP A 175 4.57 17.18 -19.98
CA TRP A 175 3.66 16.27 -19.29
C TRP A 175 2.88 16.97 -18.19
N ASP A 176 3.56 17.74 -17.34
CA ASP A 176 2.96 18.53 -16.27
C ASP A 176 1.86 19.46 -16.79
N ARG A 177 2.14 20.20 -17.88
CA ARG A 177 1.13 21.05 -18.52
C ARG A 177 -0.06 20.24 -19.04
N ARG A 178 0.17 19.08 -19.66
CA ARG A 178 -0.91 18.23 -20.20
C ARG A 178 -1.78 17.65 -19.09
N VAL A 179 -1.17 17.17 -18.01
CA VAL A 179 -1.84 16.62 -16.82
C VAL A 179 -2.71 17.69 -16.17
N ARG A 180 -2.15 18.86 -15.88
CA ARG A 180 -2.89 20.01 -15.30
C ARG A 180 -4.04 20.45 -16.18
N LYS A 181 -3.82 20.52 -17.49
CA LYS A 181 -4.87 20.89 -18.45
C LYS A 181 -6.01 19.87 -18.46
N TYR A 182 -5.68 18.59 -18.41
CA TYR A 182 -6.68 17.54 -18.32
C TYR A 182 -7.46 17.64 -17.00
N ALA A 183 -6.80 17.81 -15.86
CA ALA A 183 -7.46 18.04 -14.57
C ALA A 183 -8.41 19.25 -14.60
N ALA A 184 -7.95 20.40 -15.11
CA ALA A 184 -8.79 21.59 -15.25
C ALA A 184 -10.02 21.33 -16.14
N SER A 185 -9.87 20.58 -17.23
CA SER A 185 -10.99 20.22 -18.10
C SER A 185 -12.06 19.35 -17.42
N GLN A 186 -11.67 18.59 -16.38
CA GLN A 186 -12.59 17.72 -15.65
C GLN A 186 -13.17 18.38 -14.40
N LEU A 187 -12.36 19.17 -13.68
CA LEU A 187 -12.66 19.58 -12.30
C LEU A 187 -12.92 21.08 -12.13
N LEU A 188 -12.60 21.92 -13.12
CA LEU A 188 -12.75 23.38 -12.98
C LEU A 188 -14.21 23.80 -12.80
N GLU A 189 -15.12 23.22 -13.58
CA GLU A 189 -16.55 23.53 -13.46
C GLU A 189 -17.07 23.15 -12.07
N LEU A 190 -16.70 21.95 -11.59
CA LEU A 190 -17.03 21.48 -10.25
C LEU A 190 -16.50 22.44 -9.19
N ARG A 191 -15.23 22.87 -9.29
CA ARG A 191 -14.65 23.87 -8.39
C ARG A 191 -15.50 25.14 -8.37
N ASN A 192 -15.79 25.71 -9.53
CA ASN A 192 -16.43 27.03 -9.64
C ASN A 192 -17.91 27.03 -9.25
N THR A 193 -18.58 25.88 -9.32
CA THR A 193 -20.03 25.76 -9.09
C THR A 193 -20.39 25.18 -7.73
N VAL A 194 -19.63 24.20 -7.24
CA VAL A 194 -19.96 23.45 -6.00
C VAL A 194 -19.03 23.81 -4.86
N TRP A 195 -17.73 23.99 -5.14
CA TRP A 195 -16.71 24.18 -4.09
C TRP A 195 -16.36 25.65 -3.84
N ARG A 196 -16.78 26.55 -4.72
CA ARG A 196 -16.57 27.99 -4.60
C ARG A 196 -17.34 28.56 -3.42
N GLN A 197 -16.66 29.28 -2.53
CA GLN A 197 -17.30 30.04 -1.46
C GLN A 197 -17.84 31.38 -2.01
N ASP A 198 -18.80 31.98 -1.31
CA ASP A 198 -19.52 33.19 -1.80
C ASP A 198 -18.60 34.39 -2.03
N ASP A 199 -17.46 34.45 -1.34
CA ASP A 199 -16.42 35.49 -1.44
C ASP A 199 -15.27 35.13 -2.41
N GLU A 200 -15.29 33.95 -3.01
CA GLU A 200 -14.28 33.52 -3.97
C GLU A 200 -14.64 33.86 -5.43
N ASP A 201 -13.66 34.38 -6.16
CA ASP A 201 -13.77 34.61 -7.59
C ASP A 201 -13.88 33.28 -8.37
N ILE A 202 -14.52 33.37 -9.54
CA ILE A 202 -14.54 32.28 -10.52
C ILE A 202 -13.12 32.15 -11.09
N LEU A 203 -12.51 30.97 -10.95
CA LEU A 203 -11.18 30.72 -11.49
C LEU A 203 -11.23 30.46 -13.00
N SER A 204 -10.25 31.00 -13.69
CA SER A 204 -9.89 30.58 -15.04
C SER A 204 -9.16 29.23 -15.06
N GLU A 205 -9.06 28.61 -16.24
CA GLU A 205 -8.25 27.39 -16.46
C GLU A 205 -6.80 27.62 -16.01
N ASP A 206 -6.20 28.76 -16.37
CA ASP A 206 -4.82 29.08 -16.03
C ASP A 206 -4.58 29.23 -14.52
N GLU A 207 -5.53 29.83 -13.79
CA GLU A 207 -5.42 29.98 -12.34
C GLU A 207 -5.57 28.62 -11.64
N PHE A 208 -6.56 27.82 -12.04
CA PHE A 208 -6.72 26.46 -11.55
C PHE A 208 -5.46 25.62 -11.77
N MET A 209 -4.93 25.64 -13.00
CA MET A 209 -3.73 24.91 -13.34
C MET A 209 -2.51 25.37 -12.55
N ARG A 210 -2.43 26.63 -12.12
CA ARG A 210 -1.30 27.14 -11.30
C ARG A 210 -1.42 26.79 -9.83
N SER A 211 -2.64 26.63 -9.32
CA SER A 211 -2.87 26.28 -7.91
C SER A 211 -2.46 24.84 -7.58
N MET A 212 -2.53 23.90 -8.54
CA MET A 212 -2.13 22.51 -8.31
C MET A 212 -0.63 22.41 -7.96
N ILE A 213 -0.24 21.80 -6.85
CA ILE A 213 1.17 21.64 -6.46
C ILE A 213 1.53 20.16 -6.56
N PRO A 214 2.51 19.75 -7.39
CA PRO A 214 2.79 18.33 -7.58
C PRO A 214 3.39 17.74 -6.30
N GLU A 215 2.90 16.56 -5.88
CA GLU A 215 3.34 15.90 -4.66
C GLU A 215 3.98 14.54 -4.90
N ALA A 216 3.38 13.74 -5.79
CA ALA A 216 3.92 12.45 -6.14
C ALA A 216 3.59 12.01 -7.56
N ILE A 217 4.39 11.07 -8.07
CA ILE A 217 4.13 10.32 -9.30
C ILE A 217 4.23 8.84 -8.94
N THR A 218 3.25 8.05 -9.36
CA THR A 218 3.29 6.59 -9.29
C THR A 218 3.42 6.05 -10.71
N MET A 219 4.47 5.27 -10.97
CA MET A 219 4.64 4.55 -12.24
C MET A 219 4.22 3.09 -12.07
N TYR A 220 3.43 2.61 -13.01
CA TYR A 220 2.96 1.24 -13.09
C TYR A 220 3.54 0.52 -14.32
N PRO A 221 3.62 -0.82 -14.29
CA PRO A 221 4.06 -1.61 -15.44
C PRO A 221 3.26 -1.29 -16.71
N GLY A 222 3.92 -1.37 -17.87
CA GLY A 222 3.30 -1.00 -19.14
C GLY A 222 3.12 0.51 -19.37
N GLY A 223 3.76 1.36 -18.56
CA GLY A 223 3.80 2.81 -18.77
C GLY A 223 2.50 3.53 -18.40
N ARG A 224 1.70 2.95 -17.50
CA ARG A 224 0.61 3.69 -16.84
C ARG A 224 1.20 4.51 -15.70
N PHE A 225 0.64 5.68 -15.45
CA PHE A 225 1.06 6.54 -14.36
C PHE A 225 -0.13 7.19 -13.67
N GLU A 226 0.10 7.57 -12.43
CA GLU A 226 -0.76 8.48 -11.67
C GLU A 226 0.08 9.63 -11.15
N MET A 227 -0.45 10.83 -11.18
CA MET A 227 0.20 12.01 -10.62
C MET A 227 -0.73 12.69 -9.63
N SER A 228 -0.24 12.92 -8.42
CA SER A 228 -0.99 13.57 -7.36
C SER A 228 -0.51 15.00 -7.15
N PHE A 229 -1.46 15.84 -6.76
CA PHE A 229 -1.25 17.25 -6.49
C PHE A 229 -1.98 17.65 -5.22
N ASP A 230 -1.30 18.39 -4.35
CA ASP A 230 -1.97 19.26 -3.40
C ASP A 230 -2.81 20.27 -4.20
N ASP A 231 -4.05 20.46 -3.77
CA ASP A 231 -5.03 21.26 -4.50
C ASP A 231 -4.73 22.77 -4.45
N GLY A 232 -3.77 23.23 -3.65
CA GLY A 232 -3.47 24.64 -3.45
C GLY A 232 -4.68 25.43 -2.93
N GLY A 233 -5.59 24.78 -2.21
CA GLY A 233 -6.84 25.37 -1.71
C GLY A 233 -8.02 25.32 -2.67
N LEU A 234 -7.93 24.61 -3.81
CA LEU A 234 -9.04 24.52 -4.77
C LEU A 234 -10.26 23.73 -4.24
N PHE A 235 -10.03 22.76 -3.36
CA PHE A 235 -10.99 21.80 -2.84
C PHE A 235 -10.86 21.62 -1.33
N LEU A 236 -10.53 22.68 -0.58
CA LEU A 236 -10.43 22.65 0.89
C LEU A 236 -9.37 21.66 1.43
N GLY A 237 -8.27 21.47 0.71
CA GLY A 237 -7.15 20.63 1.15
C GLY A 237 -7.30 19.15 0.80
N HIS A 238 -8.17 18.83 -0.17
CA HIS A 238 -8.17 17.49 -0.77
C HIS A 238 -7.00 17.36 -1.76
N LEU A 239 -6.70 16.14 -2.17
CA LEU A 239 -5.72 15.84 -3.21
C LEU A 239 -6.40 15.81 -4.58
N ILE A 240 -5.73 16.33 -5.60
CA ILE A 240 -6.12 16.12 -7.00
C ILE A 240 -5.26 14.98 -7.56
N MET A 241 -5.90 13.99 -8.15
CA MET A 241 -5.24 12.81 -8.69
C MET A 241 -5.56 12.67 -10.17
N VAL A 242 -4.53 12.44 -11.01
CA VAL A 242 -4.71 12.29 -12.46
C VAL A 242 -4.02 11.03 -12.95
N GLY A 243 -4.79 10.13 -13.57
CA GLY A 243 -4.31 8.89 -14.16
C GLY A 243 -4.18 8.96 -15.68
N GLY A 244 -3.15 8.32 -16.23
CA GLY A 244 -2.95 8.22 -17.67
C GLY A 244 -1.84 7.23 -18.06
N SER A 245 -1.42 7.31 -19.32
CA SER A 245 -0.38 6.45 -19.87
C SER A 245 0.61 7.22 -20.74
N LEU A 246 1.83 6.68 -20.88
CA LEU A 246 2.92 7.30 -21.64
C LEU A 246 2.64 7.44 -23.14
N ASP A 247 1.65 6.72 -23.68
CA ASP A 247 1.14 6.90 -25.04
C ASP A 247 0.35 8.21 -25.22
N GLY A 248 0.03 8.89 -24.12
CA GLY A 248 -0.64 10.17 -24.09
C GLY A 248 -2.13 10.14 -23.79
N ALA A 249 -2.72 8.97 -23.51
CA ALA A 249 -4.09 8.89 -23.02
C ALA A 249 -4.18 9.32 -21.53
N PHE A 250 -5.29 9.97 -21.18
CA PHE A 250 -5.67 10.26 -19.80
C PHE A 250 -6.97 9.52 -19.49
N GLU A 251 -6.99 8.87 -18.33
CA GLU A 251 -8.08 7.97 -17.92
C GLU A 251 -9.07 8.66 -16.99
N TYR A 252 -8.57 9.42 -16.01
CA TYR A 252 -9.41 10.11 -15.01
C TYR A 252 -8.67 11.27 -14.35
N ALA A 253 -9.44 12.19 -13.78
CA ALA A 253 -8.98 13.18 -12.83
C ALA A 253 -10.02 13.31 -11.70
N ASP A 254 -9.60 13.07 -10.47
CA ASP A 254 -10.50 12.98 -9.31
C ASP A 254 -9.98 13.78 -8.11
N ILE A 255 -10.89 14.03 -7.18
CA ILE A 255 -10.61 14.63 -5.87
C ILE A 255 -10.59 13.50 -4.84
N CYS A 256 -9.50 13.37 -4.09
CA CYS A 256 -9.30 12.31 -3.10
C CYS A 256 -9.01 12.89 -1.72
N GLY A 257 -9.63 12.34 -0.68
CA GLY A 257 -9.47 12.82 0.71
C GLY A 257 -10.74 12.66 1.52
#